data_AF-A0A355G4G6-F1
#
_entry.id   AF-A0A355G4G6-F1
#
_cell.length_a   1.000
_cell.length_b   1.000
_cell.length_c   1.000
_cell.angle_alpha   90.00
_cell.angle_beta   90.00
_cell.angle_gamma   90.00
#
_symmetry.space_group_name_H-M   'P 1'
#
loop_
_entity.id
_entity.type
_entity.pdbx_description
1 polymer ?
#
loop_
_entity_poly.entity_id
_entity_poly.type
_entity_poly.pdbx_seq_one_letter_code
_entity_poly.pdbx_strand_id
1 'polypeptide(L)'
;MAEKKSLIQELTKGFLAENPVLRLVLGTCPTLAVSTSVTNAIGMGLSASAVLICSNIAISALRKVIPSKVRIPAYIVVIASFVTIVQMLVKAFAPALDESLGVYLPLIVVNCIILGRAEAFAGKNKVLASAVDGLGMGIGFTAALLAMAIVRELLGAGTLAGIQILPSFINPMTVFILPPGGFFVFGMLMACANKIAESKGKPKAELHGCESCPMAASCKLINTDESCNNPKEATVE
;
A
#
# COMPACT_ATOMS: atom_id res chain seq x y z
N MET A 1 22.40 -23.25 4.37
CA MET A 1 22.52 -21.78 4.52
C MET A 1 22.04 -20.97 3.30
N ALA A 2 21.64 -21.58 2.18
CA ALA A 2 21.12 -20.87 0.99
C ALA A 2 19.66 -20.36 1.16
N GLU A 3 18.85 -21.02 2.00
CA GLU A 3 17.43 -20.67 2.20
C GLU A 3 17.22 -19.36 2.98
N LYS A 4 18.10 -19.07 3.96
CA LYS A 4 18.00 -17.87 4.82
C LYS A 4 18.26 -16.55 4.05
N LYS A 5 19.02 -16.62 2.95
CA LYS A 5 19.37 -15.45 2.12
C LYS A 5 18.19 -14.97 1.27
N SER A 6 17.26 -15.86 0.92
CA SER A 6 16.06 -15.53 0.15
C SER A 6 14.98 -14.83 1.01
N LEU A 7 14.80 -15.25 2.26
CA LEU A 7 13.79 -14.66 3.16
C LEU A 7 14.14 -13.23 3.59
N ILE A 8 15.42 -12.97 3.89
CA ILE A 8 15.89 -11.62 4.23
C ILE A 8 15.84 -10.70 2.99
N GLN A 9 16.04 -11.24 1.79
CA GLN A 9 15.87 -10.48 0.55
C GLN A 9 14.41 -10.12 0.27
N GLU A 10 13.43 -10.97 0.59
CA GLU A 10 12.00 -10.61 0.49
C GLU A 10 11.61 -9.55 1.53
N LEU A 11 12.07 -9.70 2.78
CA LEU A 11 11.82 -8.74 3.86
C LEU A 11 12.43 -7.35 3.55
N THR A 12 13.64 -7.33 2.96
CA THR A 12 14.33 -6.10 2.55
C THR A 12 13.74 -5.50 1.27
N LYS A 13 13.19 -6.33 0.37
CA LYS A 13 12.48 -5.85 -0.84
C LYS A 13 11.20 -5.09 -0.48
N GLY A 14 10.39 -5.60 0.45
CA GLY A 14 9.17 -4.92 0.93
C GLY A 14 9.45 -3.59 1.64
N PHE A 15 10.59 -3.48 2.34
CA PHE A 15 10.97 -2.25 3.05
C PHE A 15 11.56 -1.16 2.14
N LEU A 16 12.32 -1.53 1.09
CA LEU A 16 13.17 -0.55 0.38
C LEU A 16 13.14 -0.62 -1.17
N ALA A 17 12.58 -1.67 -1.80
CA ALA A 17 12.56 -1.83 -3.26
C ALA A 17 11.16 -1.81 -3.90
N GLU A 18 10.15 -2.29 -3.19
CA GLU A 18 8.78 -2.43 -3.68
C GLU A 18 7.81 -1.94 -2.60
N ASN A 19 7.90 -0.67 -2.24
CA ASN A 19 6.91 -0.10 -1.33
C ASN A 19 5.51 -0.23 -1.98
N PRO A 20 4.57 -1.00 -1.40
CA PRO A 20 3.27 -1.28 -2.00
C PRO A 20 2.49 -0.02 -2.36
N VAL A 21 2.62 1.02 -1.54
CA VAL A 21 1.85 2.25 -1.66
C VAL A 21 2.49 3.19 -2.67
N LEU A 22 3.81 3.33 -2.62
CA LEU A 22 4.52 4.36 -3.39
C LEU A 22 4.99 3.88 -4.77
N ARG A 23 5.11 2.57 -4.99
CA ARG A 23 5.59 2.01 -6.27
C ARG A 23 4.54 1.19 -7.00
N LEU A 24 3.71 0.44 -6.26
CA LEU A 24 2.62 -0.36 -6.84
C LEU A 24 1.27 0.37 -6.81
N VAL A 25 1.17 1.50 -6.11
CA VAL A 25 -0.07 2.28 -5.97
C VAL A 25 -1.23 1.43 -5.44
N LEU A 26 -0.94 0.49 -4.54
CA LEU A 26 -1.93 -0.37 -3.89
C LEU A 26 -2.24 0.14 -2.48
N GLY A 27 -3.51 0.03 -2.08
CA GLY A 27 -3.95 0.44 -0.74
C GLY A 27 -4.09 1.96 -0.55
N THR A 28 -4.35 2.70 -1.63
CA THR A 28 -4.53 4.16 -1.60
C THR A 28 -5.79 4.57 -0.84
N CYS A 29 -6.90 3.83 -0.96
CA CYS A 29 -8.17 4.14 -0.28
C CYS A 29 -8.03 4.25 1.24
N PRO A 30 -7.49 3.25 1.96
CA PRO A 30 -7.29 3.37 3.40
C PRO A 30 -6.19 4.37 3.76
N THR A 31 -5.17 4.50 2.92
CA THR A 31 -4.07 5.45 3.15
C THR A 31 -4.57 6.90 3.14
N LEU A 32 -5.40 7.29 2.18
CA LEU A 32 -5.91 8.66 2.07
C LEU A 32 -6.96 8.98 3.14
N ALA A 33 -7.75 7.99 3.55
CA ALA A 33 -8.79 8.16 4.57
C ALA A 33 -8.23 8.32 5.99
N VAL A 34 -7.20 7.56 6.36
CA VAL A 34 -6.77 7.44 7.78
C VAL A 34 -5.42 8.12 8.07
N SER A 35 -4.78 8.73 7.07
CA SER A 35 -3.54 9.51 7.25
C SER A 35 -3.75 10.93 7.82
N THR A 36 -4.92 11.25 8.38
CA THR A 36 -5.13 12.53 9.08
C THR A 36 -4.54 12.54 10.49
N SER A 37 -4.29 11.37 11.08
CA SER A 37 -3.70 11.23 12.42
C SER A 37 -2.79 10.01 12.50
N VAL A 38 -1.63 10.17 13.13
CA VAL A 38 -0.58 9.17 13.29
C VAL A 38 -1.06 8.00 14.15
N THR A 39 -1.80 8.26 15.23
CA THR A 39 -2.38 7.21 16.10
C THR A 39 -3.30 6.28 15.31
N ASN A 40 -4.18 6.87 14.51
CA ASN A 40 -5.12 6.15 13.63
C ASN A 40 -4.37 5.39 12.52
N ALA A 41 -3.37 6.02 11.92
CA ALA A 41 -2.55 5.40 10.88
C ALA A 41 -1.79 4.16 11.38
N ILE A 42 -1.23 4.22 12.60
CA ILE A 42 -0.55 3.08 13.24
C ILE A 42 -1.56 1.96 13.53
N GLY A 43 -2.72 2.29 14.12
CA GLY A 43 -3.77 1.32 14.42
C GLY A 43 -4.27 0.58 13.16
N MET A 44 -4.49 1.32 12.08
CA MET A 44 -4.94 0.74 10.81
C MET A 44 -3.84 -0.08 10.14
N GLY A 45 -2.60 0.42 10.11
CA GLY A 45 -1.46 -0.28 9.51
C GLY A 45 -1.14 -1.61 10.20
N LEU A 46 -1.13 -1.61 11.53
CA LEU A 46 -0.92 -2.83 12.33
C LEU A 46 -2.05 -3.84 12.13
N SER A 47 -3.31 -3.38 12.17
CA SER A 47 -4.48 -4.24 11.94
C SER A 47 -4.44 -4.86 10.54
N ALA A 48 -4.18 -4.05 9.50
CA ALA A 48 -4.08 -4.53 8.13
C ALA A 48 -2.92 -5.50 7.95
N SER A 49 -1.77 -5.26 8.58
CA SER A 49 -0.60 -6.16 8.53
C SER A 49 -0.91 -7.52 9.16
N ALA A 50 -1.57 -7.53 10.33
CA ALA A 50 -1.99 -8.77 10.97
C ALA A 50 -2.95 -9.57 10.09
N VAL A 51 -3.97 -8.92 9.52
CA VAL A 51 -4.91 -9.55 8.57
C VAL A 51 -4.16 -10.09 7.36
N LEU A 52 -3.25 -9.32 6.77
CA LEU A 52 -2.53 -9.68 5.55
C LEU A 52 -1.65 -10.93 5.77
N ILE A 53 -0.96 -11.03 6.91
CA ILE A 53 -0.17 -12.22 7.27
C ILE A 53 -1.08 -13.44 7.44
N CYS A 54 -2.14 -13.31 8.24
CA CYS A 54 -3.07 -14.41 8.51
C CYS A 54 -3.80 -14.89 7.25
N SER A 55 -4.28 -13.96 6.41
CA SER A 55 -4.97 -14.28 5.16
C SER A 55 -4.03 -14.94 4.15
N ASN A 56 -2.78 -14.48 4.03
CA ASN A 56 -1.80 -15.09 3.13
C ASN A 56 -1.46 -16.53 3.53
N ILE A 57 -1.33 -16.80 4.83
CA ILE A 57 -1.10 -18.15 5.36
C ILE A 57 -2.29 -19.05 5.04
N ALA A 58 -3.51 -18.60 5.34
CA ALA A 58 -4.73 -19.38 5.11
C ALA A 58 -4.97 -19.66 3.62
N ILE A 59 -4.80 -18.64 2.77
CA ILE A 59 -4.99 -18.77 1.31
C ILE A 59 -3.95 -19.72 0.70
N SER A 60 -2.69 -19.64 1.14
CA SER A 60 -1.64 -20.56 0.69
C SER A 60 -1.94 -22.02 1.09
N ALA A 61 -2.51 -22.24 2.26
CA ALA A 61 -2.95 -23.58 2.69
C ALA A 61 -4.15 -24.09 1.88
N LEU A 62 -5.12 -23.21 1.59
CA LEU A 62 -6.36 -23.54 0.88
C LEU A 62 -6.21 -23.60 -0.65
N ARG A 63 -5.05 -23.22 -1.20
CA ARG A 63 -4.82 -23.08 -2.65
C ARG A 63 -5.16 -24.33 -3.49
N LYS A 64 -5.09 -25.53 -2.90
CA LYS A 64 -5.40 -26.80 -3.59
C LYS A 64 -6.90 -27.09 -3.68
N VAL A 65 -7.70 -26.49 -2.79
CA VAL A 65 -9.14 -26.73 -2.67
C VAL A 65 -9.93 -25.71 -3.51
N ILE A 66 -9.39 -24.50 -3.69
CA ILE A 66 -10.09 -23.40 -4.35
C ILE A 66 -10.05 -23.55 -5.88
N PRO A 67 -11.20 -23.68 -6.57
CA PRO A 67 -11.25 -23.72 -8.02
C PRO A 67 -10.88 -22.36 -8.64
N SER A 68 -10.20 -22.38 -9.78
CA SER A 68 -9.73 -21.18 -10.49
C SER A 68 -10.84 -20.20 -10.85
N LYS A 69 -12.06 -20.67 -11.12
CA LYS A 69 -13.21 -19.84 -11.51
C LYS A 69 -13.77 -18.95 -10.39
N VAL A 70 -13.58 -19.32 -9.12
CA VAL A 70 -14.17 -18.64 -7.95
C VAL A 70 -13.11 -18.13 -6.97
N ARG A 71 -11.88 -17.95 -7.45
CA ARG A 71 -10.73 -17.60 -6.61
C ARG A 71 -10.89 -16.26 -5.91
N ILE A 72 -11.24 -15.19 -6.63
CA ILE A 72 -11.35 -13.84 -6.07
C ILE A 72 -12.43 -13.79 -4.98
N PRO A 73 -13.68 -14.26 -5.21
CA PRO A 73 -14.69 -14.32 -4.15
C PRO A 73 -14.25 -15.14 -2.94
N ALA A 74 -13.62 -16.30 -3.16
CA ALA A 74 -13.13 -17.15 -2.06
C ALA A 74 -12.10 -16.41 -1.19
N TYR A 75 -11.17 -15.66 -1.80
CA TYR A 75 -10.18 -14.88 -1.05
C TYR A 75 -10.83 -13.77 -0.24
N ILE A 76 -11.81 -13.07 -0.80
CA ILE A 76 -12.54 -12.01 -0.09
C ILE A 76 -13.25 -12.57 1.15
N VAL A 77 -13.89 -13.75 1.06
CA VAL A 77 -14.55 -14.38 2.22
C VAL A 77 -13.54 -14.76 3.31
N VAL A 78 -12.37 -15.30 2.92
CA VAL A 78 -11.30 -15.63 3.86
C VAL A 78 -10.76 -14.36 4.53
N ILE A 79 -10.54 -13.28 3.78
CA ILE A 79 -10.07 -12.00 4.34
C ILE A 79 -11.14 -11.41 5.27
N ALA A 80 -12.41 -11.44 4.86
CA ALA A 80 -13.53 -10.91 5.64
C ALA A 80 -13.64 -11.59 7.00
N SER A 81 -13.50 -12.92 7.07
CA SER A 81 -13.56 -13.62 8.36
C SER A 81 -12.42 -13.22 9.30
N PHE A 82 -11.19 -13.05 8.79
CA PHE A 82 -10.08 -12.53 9.58
C PHE A 82 -10.28 -11.08 10.02
N VAL A 83 -10.81 -10.22 9.14
CA VAL A 83 -11.14 -8.83 9.51
C VAL A 83 -12.20 -8.80 10.61
N THR A 84 -13.23 -9.66 10.56
CA THR A 84 -14.23 -9.77 11.62
C THR A 84 -13.62 -10.18 12.96
N ILE A 85 -12.68 -11.12 12.97
CA ILE A 85 -11.95 -11.52 14.19
C ILE A 85 -11.16 -10.33 14.74
N VAL A 86 -10.46 -9.58 13.87
CA VAL A 86 -9.70 -8.39 14.28
C VAL A 86 -10.63 -7.28 14.80
N GLN A 87 -11.80 -7.08 14.19
CA GLN A 87 -12.80 -6.12 14.70
C GLN A 87 -13.23 -6.45 16.13
N MET A 88 -13.46 -7.73 16.44
CA MET A 88 -13.80 -8.16 17.80
C MET A 88 -12.64 -7.97 18.78
N LEU A 89 -11.40 -8.25 18.35
CA LEU A 89 -10.20 -8.00 19.15
C LEU A 89 -10.01 -6.51 19.46
N VAL A 90 -10.13 -5.64 18.46
CA VAL A 90 -9.96 -4.19 18.64
C VAL A 90 -11.02 -3.64 19.60
N LYS A 91 -12.28 -4.08 19.47
CA LYS A 91 -13.35 -3.74 20.42
C LYS A 91 -13.05 -4.15 21.85
N ALA A 92 -12.43 -5.31 22.04
CA ALA A 92 -12.14 -5.85 23.37
C ALA A 92 -10.91 -5.20 24.03
N PHE A 93 -9.83 -4.97 23.27
CA PHE A 93 -8.54 -4.55 23.82
C PHE A 93 -8.25 -3.05 23.66
N ALA A 94 -8.86 -2.37 22.69
CA ALA A 94 -8.57 -0.98 22.35
C ALA A 94 -9.84 -0.18 21.98
N PRO A 95 -10.75 0.08 22.94
CA PRO A 95 -12.02 0.77 22.69
C PRO A 95 -11.83 2.18 22.13
N ALA A 96 -10.77 2.89 22.54
CA ALA A 96 -10.44 4.20 21.99
C ALA A 96 -10.08 4.15 20.48
N LEU A 97 -9.48 3.05 20.02
CA LEU A 97 -9.22 2.83 18.60
C LEU A 97 -10.51 2.43 17.87
N ASP A 98 -11.39 1.62 18.48
CA ASP A 98 -12.66 1.23 17.86
C ASP A 98 -13.57 2.44 17.62
N GLU A 99 -13.60 3.40 18.53
CA GLU A 99 -14.41 4.62 18.37
C GLU A 99 -13.96 5.47 17.17
N SER A 100 -12.66 5.44 16.84
CA SER A 100 -12.09 6.19 15.72
C SER A 100 -12.02 5.39 14.41
N LEU A 101 -11.68 4.09 14.47
CA LEU A 101 -11.41 3.22 13.33
C LEU A 101 -12.53 2.21 13.03
N GLY A 102 -13.52 2.05 13.90
CA GLY A 102 -14.55 1.01 13.80
C GLY A 102 -15.26 1.01 12.45
N VAL A 103 -15.58 2.19 11.94
CA VAL A 103 -16.21 2.39 10.62
C VAL A 103 -15.22 2.13 9.47
N TYR A 104 -13.93 2.26 9.71
CA TYR A 104 -12.87 2.06 8.72
C TYR A 104 -12.35 0.61 8.64
N LEU A 105 -12.61 -0.24 9.64
CA LEU A 105 -12.20 -1.64 9.64
C LEU A 105 -12.74 -2.45 8.44
N PRO A 106 -13.98 -2.26 7.95
CA PRO A 106 -14.45 -2.88 6.71
C PRO A 106 -13.64 -2.51 5.46
N LEU A 107 -12.98 -1.34 5.42
CA LEU A 107 -12.10 -0.97 4.30
C LEU A 107 -10.86 -1.87 4.20
N ILE A 108 -10.52 -2.61 5.26
CA ILE A 108 -9.44 -3.60 5.20
C ILE A 108 -9.82 -4.75 4.26
N VAL A 109 -11.08 -5.18 4.23
CA VAL A 109 -11.54 -6.29 3.36
C VAL A 109 -11.36 -5.96 1.88
N VAL A 110 -11.65 -4.72 1.51
CA VAL A 110 -11.54 -4.21 0.14
C VAL A 110 -10.17 -3.56 -0.15
N ASN A 111 -9.19 -3.75 0.72
CA ASN A 111 -7.87 -3.18 0.51
C ASN A 111 -7.13 -3.93 -0.60
N CYS A 112 -6.82 -3.21 -1.69
CA CYS A 112 -6.16 -3.76 -2.87
C CYS A 112 -4.80 -4.41 -2.58
N ILE A 113 -4.10 -3.99 -1.51
CA ILE A 113 -2.83 -4.64 -1.14
C ILE A 113 -3.05 -6.08 -0.68
N ILE A 114 -4.10 -6.35 0.10
CA ILE A 114 -4.36 -7.66 0.69
C ILE A 114 -4.80 -8.62 -0.42
N LEU A 115 -5.76 -8.19 -1.25
CA LEU A 115 -6.24 -8.98 -2.37
C LEU A 115 -5.13 -9.20 -3.43
N GLY A 116 -4.39 -8.15 -3.77
CA GLY A 116 -3.33 -8.20 -4.78
C GLY A 116 -2.20 -9.16 -4.39
N ARG A 117 -1.77 -9.16 -3.12
CA ARG A 117 -0.75 -10.12 -2.64
C ARG A 117 -1.30 -11.54 -2.48
N ALA A 118 -2.55 -11.68 -2.06
CA ALA A 118 -3.21 -12.98 -2.00
C ALA A 118 -3.26 -13.66 -3.38
N GLU A 119 -3.56 -12.90 -4.43
CA GLU A 119 -3.61 -13.41 -5.80
C GLU A 119 -2.23 -13.62 -6.43
N ALA A 120 -1.35 -12.62 -6.34
CA ALA A 120 -0.06 -12.65 -7.01
C ALA A 120 0.91 -13.64 -6.36
N PHE A 121 0.85 -13.79 -5.02
CA PHE A 121 1.85 -14.53 -4.26
C PHE A 121 1.27 -15.70 -3.46
N ALA A 122 0.27 -15.48 -2.60
CA ALA A 122 -0.23 -16.52 -1.68
C ALA A 122 -0.84 -17.73 -2.41
N GLY A 123 -1.58 -17.49 -3.51
CA GLY A 123 -2.16 -18.57 -4.32
C GLY A 123 -1.15 -19.45 -5.05
N LYS A 124 0.11 -19.02 -5.18
CA LYS A 124 1.15 -19.70 -5.98
C LYS A 124 2.30 -20.26 -5.13
N ASN A 125 2.57 -19.66 -3.97
CA ASN A 125 3.70 -20.01 -3.11
C ASN A 125 3.32 -20.86 -1.89
N LYS A 126 4.33 -21.42 -1.21
CA LYS A 126 4.17 -22.20 0.03
C LYS A 126 3.90 -21.27 1.22
N VAL A 127 3.23 -21.82 2.24
CA VAL A 127 2.75 -21.09 3.43
C VAL A 127 3.85 -20.23 4.08
N LEU A 128 5.06 -20.78 4.24
CA LEU A 128 6.16 -20.09 4.91
C LEU A 128 6.66 -18.86 4.12
N ALA A 129 6.71 -18.97 2.79
CA ALA A 129 7.07 -17.85 1.91
C ALA A 129 5.96 -16.80 1.91
N SER A 130 4.69 -17.22 1.86
CA SER A 130 3.54 -16.30 1.89
C SER A 130 3.41 -15.52 3.21
N ALA A 131 3.84 -16.11 4.33
CA ALA A 131 3.91 -15.43 5.62
C ALA A 131 4.98 -14.32 5.62
N VAL A 132 6.17 -14.61 5.09
CA VAL A 132 7.28 -13.65 4.99
C VAL A 132 6.92 -12.51 4.03
N ASP A 133 6.30 -12.83 2.90
CA ASP A 133 5.74 -11.83 1.98
C ASP A 133 4.74 -10.92 2.69
N GLY A 134 3.80 -11.51 3.44
CA GLY A 134 2.78 -10.74 4.13
C GLY A 134 3.37 -9.81 5.19
N LEU A 135 4.40 -10.25 5.89
CA LEU A 135 5.08 -9.46 6.89
C LEU A 135 5.88 -8.32 6.25
N GLY A 136 6.61 -8.57 5.16
CA GLY A 136 7.36 -7.55 4.43
C GLY A 136 6.44 -6.48 3.83
N MET A 137 5.35 -6.89 3.19
CA MET A 137 4.39 -5.97 2.55
C MET A 137 3.54 -5.21 3.57
N GLY A 138 3.14 -5.84 4.68
CA GLY A 138 2.42 -5.18 5.78
C GLY A 138 3.26 -4.10 6.46
N ILE A 139 4.54 -4.39 6.75
CA ILE A 139 5.46 -3.39 7.30
C ILE A 139 5.65 -2.23 6.32
N GLY A 140 5.81 -2.52 5.01
CA GLY A 140 5.93 -1.49 3.98
C GLY A 140 4.68 -0.60 3.90
N PHE A 141 3.48 -1.19 3.98
CA PHE A 141 2.21 -0.46 4.04
C PHE A 141 2.13 0.43 5.27
N THR A 142 2.43 -0.12 6.46
CA THR A 142 2.40 0.62 7.73
C THR A 142 3.39 1.79 7.72
N ALA A 143 4.60 1.57 7.20
CA ALA A 143 5.62 2.62 7.08
C ALA A 143 5.18 3.74 6.12
N ALA A 144 4.57 3.40 4.98
CA ALA A 144 4.05 4.39 4.03
C ALA A 144 2.89 5.19 4.62
N LEU A 145 1.96 4.52 5.32
CA LEU A 145 0.83 5.15 6.01
C LEU A 145 1.32 6.09 7.10
N LEU A 146 2.31 5.66 7.88
CA LEU A 146 2.93 6.47 8.94
C LEU A 146 3.62 7.70 8.36
N ALA A 147 4.39 7.56 7.28
CA ALA A 147 5.04 8.69 6.61
C ALA A 147 4.02 9.72 6.10
N MET A 148 2.92 9.25 5.50
CA MET A 148 1.81 10.12 5.09
C MET A 148 1.18 10.83 6.27
N ALA A 149 0.88 10.10 7.35
CA ALA A 149 0.24 10.65 8.53
C ALA A 149 1.10 11.68 9.24
N ILE A 150 2.42 11.45 9.34
CA ILE A 150 3.37 12.41 9.90
C ILE A 150 3.34 13.73 9.13
N VAL A 151 3.42 13.68 7.80
CA VAL A 151 3.44 14.89 6.97
C VAL A 151 2.10 15.62 7.03
N ARG A 152 0.98 14.89 6.96
CA ARG A 152 -0.36 15.50 6.99
C ARG A 152 -0.76 16.04 8.37
N GLU A 153 -0.40 15.35 9.45
CA GLU A 153 -0.68 15.83 10.81
C GLU A 153 0.19 17.04 11.15
N LEU A 154 1.48 17.03 10.77
CA LEU A 154 2.39 18.14 11.00
C LEU A 154 1.99 19.40 10.21
N LEU A 155 1.60 19.26 8.95
CA LEU A 155 1.19 20.40 8.11
C LEU A 155 -0.25 20.85 8.36
N GLY A 156 -1.14 19.93 8.73
CA GLY A 156 -2.56 20.18 8.92
C GLY A 156 -2.90 20.71 10.31
N ALA A 157 -2.40 20.05 11.37
CA ALA A 157 -2.74 20.34 12.76
C ALA A 157 -1.59 21.00 13.55
N GLY A 158 -0.35 20.96 13.03
CA GLY A 158 0.83 21.49 13.73
C GLY A 158 1.25 20.68 14.96
N THR A 159 0.70 19.48 15.10
CA THR A 159 0.96 18.53 16.18
C THR A 159 1.61 17.27 15.62
N LEU A 160 2.44 16.63 16.42
CA LEU A 160 2.88 15.25 16.18
C LEU A 160 2.47 14.42 17.39
N ALA A 161 1.57 13.45 17.17
CA ALA A 161 1.16 12.50 18.21
C ALA A 161 0.69 13.19 19.51
N GLY A 162 0.00 14.33 19.37
CA GLY A 162 -0.52 15.12 20.49
C GLY A 162 0.45 16.10 21.15
N ILE A 163 1.72 16.17 20.70
CA ILE A 163 2.68 17.18 21.16
C ILE A 163 2.66 18.35 20.17
N GLN A 164 2.41 19.56 20.69
CA GLN A 164 2.31 20.78 19.91
C GLN A 164 3.73 21.34 19.66
N ILE A 165 4.25 21.12 18.45
CA ILE A 165 5.63 21.49 18.09
C ILE A 165 5.66 22.84 17.36
N LEU A 166 4.56 23.22 16.72
CA LEU A 166 4.43 24.56 16.15
C LEU A 166 4.02 25.59 17.23
N PRO A 167 4.75 26.71 17.37
CA PRO A 167 4.32 27.83 18.20
C PRO A 167 3.04 28.44 17.62
N SER A 168 2.19 28.97 18.50
CA SER A 168 0.80 29.44 18.30
C SER A 168 0.57 30.56 17.26
N PHE A 169 1.53 30.82 16.36
CA PHE A 169 1.53 31.90 15.37
C PHE A 169 1.37 31.43 13.92
N ILE A 170 1.36 30.12 13.66
CA ILE A 170 1.02 29.57 12.34
C ILE A 170 -0.38 28.96 12.42
N ASN A 171 -1.33 29.57 11.69
CA ASN A 171 -2.68 29.02 11.57
C ASN A 171 -2.59 27.62 10.93
N PRO A 172 -3.23 26.59 11.53
CA PRO A 172 -3.24 25.25 10.98
C PRO A 172 -3.78 25.29 9.55
N MET A 173 -3.01 24.78 8.60
CA MET A 173 -3.41 24.76 7.20
C MET A 173 -4.35 23.57 6.98
N THR A 174 -5.61 23.72 7.39
CA THR A 174 -6.69 22.71 7.30
C THR A 174 -6.86 22.14 5.89
N VAL A 175 -6.39 22.84 4.85
CA VAL A 175 -6.29 22.35 3.47
C VAL A 175 -5.56 20.99 3.38
N PHE A 176 -4.56 20.73 4.24
CA PHE A 176 -3.81 19.47 4.26
C PHE A 176 -4.54 18.28 4.89
N ILE A 177 -5.60 18.54 5.67
CA ILE A 177 -6.48 17.52 6.24
C ILE A 177 -7.52 17.09 5.20
N LEU A 178 -7.90 17.98 4.28
CA LEU A 178 -8.85 17.69 3.22
C LEU A 178 -8.27 16.74 2.13
N PRO A 179 -9.12 16.06 1.35
CA PRO A 179 -8.71 15.19 0.24
C PRO A 179 -7.67 15.80 -0.73
N PRO A 180 -7.80 17.04 -1.24
CA PRO A 180 -6.79 17.67 -2.10
C PRO A 180 -5.39 17.70 -1.48
N GLY A 181 -5.28 17.98 -0.18
CA GLY A 181 -4.01 17.93 0.54
C GLY A 181 -3.43 16.53 0.64
N GLY A 182 -4.27 15.52 0.85
CA GLY A 182 -3.87 14.11 0.85
C GLY A 182 -3.27 13.67 -0.49
N PHE A 183 -3.90 14.03 -1.61
CA PHE A 183 -3.35 13.73 -2.94
C PHE A 183 -2.05 14.48 -3.24
N PHE A 184 -1.94 15.74 -2.80
CA PHE A 184 -0.72 16.52 -2.98
C PHE A 184 0.48 15.90 -2.23
N VAL A 185 0.29 15.56 -0.95
CA VAL A 185 1.32 14.86 -0.16
C VAL A 185 1.61 13.49 -0.76
N PHE A 186 0.59 12.77 -1.23
CA PHE A 186 0.75 11.49 -1.92
C PHE A 186 1.69 11.58 -3.12
N GLY A 187 1.45 12.55 -4.01
CA GLY A 187 2.29 12.80 -5.17
C GLY A 187 3.72 13.19 -4.81
N MET A 188 3.90 14.07 -3.82
CA MET A 188 5.24 14.50 -3.39
C MET A 188 6.06 13.35 -2.78
N LEU A 189 5.41 12.50 -1.97
CA LEU A 189 6.08 11.34 -1.36
C LEU A 189 6.40 10.27 -2.41
N MET A 190 5.54 10.09 -3.41
CA MET A 190 5.80 9.22 -4.56
C MET A 190 6.98 9.71 -5.41
N ALA A 191 7.06 11.02 -5.69
CA ALA A 191 8.18 11.64 -6.38
C ALA A 191 9.50 11.47 -5.60
N CYS A 192 9.47 11.69 -4.28
CA CYS A 192 10.61 11.49 -3.40
C CYS A 192 11.08 10.01 -3.41
N ALA A 193 10.14 9.07 -3.28
CA ALA A 193 10.44 7.64 -3.30
C ALA A 193 11.04 7.19 -4.64
N ASN A 194 10.52 7.69 -5.76
CA ASN A 194 11.08 7.41 -7.09
C ASN A 194 12.50 7.97 -7.24
N LYS A 195 12.75 9.20 -6.78
CA LYS A 195 14.08 9.82 -6.81
C LYS A 195 15.09 9.05 -5.95
N ILE A 196 14.68 8.58 -4.77
CA ILE A 196 15.53 7.76 -3.89
C ILE A 196 15.79 6.38 -4.52
N ALA A 197 14.80 5.79 -5.20
CA ALA A 197 14.97 4.52 -5.89
C ALA A 197 15.95 4.62 -7.07
N GLU A 198 15.89 5.72 -7.82
CA GLU A 198 16.82 6.03 -8.91
C GLU A 198 18.25 6.23 -8.38
N SER A 199 18.42 6.97 -7.28
CA SER A 199 19.73 7.16 -6.63
C SER A 199 20.34 5.86 -6.10
N LYS A 200 19.53 4.84 -5.81
CA LYS A 200 20.00 3.50 -5.39
C LYS A 200 20.19 2.52 -6.56
N GLY A 201 20.19 2.99 -7.81
CA GLY A 201 20.49 2.19 -9.00
C GLY A 201 19.45 1.12 -9.33
N LYS A 202 18.21 1.27 -8.86
CA LYS A 202 17.10 0.39 -9.25
C LYS A 202 16.58 0.80 -10.63
N PRO A 203 16.09 -0.14 -11.45
CA PRO A 203 15.54 0.20 -12.75
C PRO A 203 14.48 1.28 -12.56
N LYS A 204 14.62 2.35 -13.35
CA LYS A 204 13.63 3.42 -13.42
C LYS A 204 12.25 2.77 -13.63
N ALA A 205 11.24 3.31 -12.96
CA ALA A 205 9.86 3.01 -13.33
C ALA A 205 9.57 3.74 -14.66
N GLU A 206 10.26 3.35 -15.74
CA GLU A 206 9.92 3.86 -17.06
C GLU A 206 8.67 3.13 -17.51
N LEU A 207 7.67 3.90 -17.94
CA LEU A 207 6.60 3.37 -18.76
C LEU A 207 7.26 2.85 -20.04
N HIS A 208 7.40 1.53 -20.17
CA HIS A 208 7.76 0.92 -21.44
C HIS A 208 6.64 1.21 -22.44
N GLY A 209 6.81 2.27 -23.21
CA GLY A 209 6.00 2.61 -24.39
C GLY A 209 4.53 2.98 -24.13
N CYS A 210 3.88 3.38 -25.23
CA CYS A 210 2.46 3.76 -25.31
C CYS A 210 1.49 2.67 -24.81
N GLU A 211 1.92 1.41 -24.70
CA GLU A 211 1.09 0.29 -24.24
C GLU A 211 0.67 0.38 -22.76
N SER A 212 1.45 1.10 -21.95
CA SER A 212 1.17 1.28 -20.51
C SER A 212 0.37 2.56 -20.20
N CYS A 213 -0.02 3.30 -21.24
CA CYS A 213 -0.84 4.50 -21.09
C CYS A 213 -2.32 4.11 -20.94
N PRO A 214 -3.00 4.45 -19.82
CA PRO A 214 -4.42 4.12 -19.62
C PRO A 214 -5.35 4.80 -20.64
N MET A 215 -4.83 5.80 -21.37
CA MET A 215 -5.51 6.53 -22.43
C MET A 215 -5.03 6.14 -23.85
N ALA A 216 -4.24 5.06 -23.98
CA ALA A 216 -3.75 4.57 -25.27
C ALA A 216 -4.89 4.35 -26.26
N ALA A 217 -6.01 3.78 -25.81
CA ALA A 217 -7.20 3.55 -26.64
C ALA A 217 -7.84 4.83 -27.21
N SER A 218 -7.59 6.00 -26.60
CA SER A 218 -8.09 7.30 -27.06
C SER A 218 -7.00 8.17 -27.70
N CYS A 219 -5.76 7.67 -27.80
CA CYS A 219 -4.65 8.43 -28.33
C CYS A 219 -4.69 8.46 -29.86
N LYS A 220 -4.97 9.64 -30.42
CA LYS A 220 -5.08 9.87 -31.86
C LYS A 220 -3.78 9.54 -32.63
N LEU A 221 -2.64 9.56 -31.94
CA LEU A 221 -1.30 9.34 -32.50
C LEU A 221 -0.96 7.86 -32.76
N ILE A 222 -1.70 6.89 -32.21
CA ILE A 222 -1.46 5.45 -32.48
C ILE A 222 -1.67 5.09 -33.96
N ASN A 223 -2.53 5.83 -34.66
CA ASN A 223 -2.92 5.50 -36.04
C ASN A 223 -2.09 6.20 -37.12
N THR A 224 -1.09 7.02 -36.76
CA THR A 224 -0.48 7.93 -37.75
C THR A 224 1.02 7.75 -37.96
N ASP A 225 1.72 6.96 -37.15
CA ASP A 225 3.18 6.90 -37.24
C ASP A 225 3.78 5.51 -36.97
N GLU A 226 4.51 4.99 -37.95
CA GLU A 226 5.30 3.74 -37.90
C GLU A 226 6.46 3.82 -36.89
N SER A 227 6.76 5.03 -36.39
CA SER A 227 7.79 5.33 -35.39
C SER A 227 7.45 4.87 -33.96
N CYS A 228 6.21 4.48 -33.67
CA CYS A 228 5.84 3.94 -32.34
C CYS A 228 6.43 2.55 -32.04
N ASN A 229 7.00 1.85 -33.02
CA ASN A 229 7.40 0.45 -32.88
C ASN A 229 8.90 0.22 -32.66
N ASN A 230 9.73 1.26 -32.55
CA ASN A 230 11.17 1.10 -32.40
C ASN A 230 11.73 1.83 -31.17
N PRO A 231 12.09 1.11 -30.09
CA PRO A 231 12.45 1.69 -28.78
C PRO A 231 13.85 2.34 -28.70
N LYS A 232 14.44 2.78 -29.83
CA LYS A 232 15.82 3.28 -29.88
C LYS A 232 16.01 4.73 -30.32
N GLU A 233 14.96 5.45 -30.72
CA GLU A 233 15.10 6.83 -31.24
C GLU A 233 14.47 7.92 -30.37
N ALA A 234 13.87 7.61 -29.22
CA ALA A 234 13.33 8.62 -28.30
C ALA A 234 14.36 9.09 -27.26
N THR A 235 15.59 9.37 -27.70
CA THR A 235 16.56 10.14 -26.91
C THR A 235 16.82 11.44 -27.64
N VAL A 236 16.73 12.56 -26.89
CA VAL A 236 17.04 13.96 -27.29
C VAL A 236 15.89 14.53 -28.14
N GLU A 237 15.12 15.56 -27.76
CA GLU A 237 15.35 16.82 -27.03
C GLU A 237 14.16 17.19 -26.11
#